data_AF-A0A7X7PW29-F1
#
_entry.id   AF-A0A7X7PW29-F1
#
_cell.length_a   1.000
_cell.length_b   1.000
_cell.length_c   1.000
_cell.angle_alpha   90.00
_cell.angle_beta   90.00
_cell.angle_gamma   90.00
#
_symmetry.space_group_name_H-M   'P 1'
#
loop_
_entity.id
_entity.type
_entity.pdbx_description
1 polymer ?
#
loop_
_entity_poly.entity_id
_entity_poly.type
_entity_poly.pdbx_seq_one_letter_code
_entity_poly.pdbx_strand_id
1 'polypeptide(L)'
;MLADSLIVPECIYRPGSFTGLMTIYESNFIKLSRLIAGFDGIDDTLVSTVASDCDLYFELRRREPYTTTFKLTYWFEEPDGRRVPDPDLTLRIYHDAQLVEAVDSREQHRHPRL
;
A
#
# COMPACT_ATOMS: atom_id res chain seq x y z
N MET A 1 1.75 18.52 -9.54
CA MET A 1 0.79 17.94 -8.60
C MET A 1 0.33 16.64 -9.23
N LEU A 2 1.03 15.54 -8.94
CA LEU A 2 0.55 14.22 -9.32
C LEU A 2 -0.40 13.81 -8.20
N ALA A 3 -1.71 13.96 -8.44
CA ALA A 3 -2.71 13.38 -7.56
C ALA A 3 -2.67 11.86 -7.75
N ASP A 4 -2.99 11.08 -6.70
CA ASP A 4 -3.12 9.62 -6.77
C ASP A 4 -4.05 9.14 -7.91
N SER A 5 -4.97 10.02 -8.35
CA SER A 5 -5.81 9.83 -9.53
C SER A 5 -5.07 9.75 -10.87
N LEU A 6 -3.75 10.00 -10.89
CA LEU A 6 -2.89 9.94 -12.08
C LEU A 6 -1.97 8.71 -12.11
N ILE A 7 -2.03 7.83 -11.11
CA ILE A 7 -1.47 6.49 -11.27
C ILE A 7 -2.34 5.79 -12.31
N VAL A 8 -1.91 5.79 -13.57
CA VAL A 8 -2.54 4.97 -14.61
C VAL A 8 -2.42 3.54 -14.11
N PRO A 9 -3.52 2.88 -13.72
CA PRO A 9 -3.40 1.50 -13.34
C PRO A 9 -2.93 0.75 -14.58
N GLU A 10 -1.87 -0.03 -14.41
CA GLU A 10 -1.31 -0.89 -15.47
C GLU A 10 -2.30 -1.98 -15.95
N CYS A 11 -3.56 -1.94 -15.48
CA CYS A 11 -4.66 -2.81 -15.89
C CYS A 11 -5.79 -1.99 -16.50
N ILE A 12 -6.43 -2.55 -17.53
CA ILE A 12 -7.65 -1.97 -18.12
C ILE A 12 -8.75 -2.07 -17.06
N TYR A 13 -9.22 -0.94 -16.54
CA TYR A 13 -10.34 -0.88 -15.62
C TYR A 13 -11.34 0.19 -16.05
N ARG A 14 -12.62 -0.04 -15.75
CA ARG A 14 -13.68 0.97 -15.90
C ARG A 14 -14.06 1.49 -14.51
N PRO A 15 -13.78 2.76 -14.17
CA PRO A 15 -14.20 3.35 -12.90
C PRO A 15 -15.71 3.19 -12.67
N GLY A 16 -16.10 2.98 -11.41
CA GLY A 16 -17.51 2.83 -11.01
C GLY A 16 -18.16 1.51 -11.44
N SER A 17 -17.38 0.51 -11.85
CA SER A 17 -17.87 -0.85 -12.12
C SER A 17 -17.34 -1.84 -11.10
N PHE A 18 -18.15 -2.84 -10.75
CA PHE A 18 -17.73 -3.92 -9.86
C PHE A 18 -16.51 -4.67 -10.43
N THR A 19 -16.55 -5.02 -11.72
CA THR A 19 -15.41 -5.67 -12.39
C THR A 19 -14.16 -4.81 -12.32
N GLY A 20 -14.26 -3.49 -12.55
CA GLY A 20 -13.11 -2.59 -12.45
C GLY A 20 -12.52 -2.53 -11.04
N LEU A 21 -13.35 -2.52 -10.00
CA LEU A 21 -12.90 -2.58 -8.62
C LEU A 21 -12.17 -3.90 -8.33
N MET A 22 -12.76 -5.03 -8.74
CA MET A 22 -12.15 -6.35 -8.56
C MET A 22 -10.80 -6.45 -9.26
N THR A 23 -10.69 -5.96 -10.50
CA THR A 23 -9.42 -5.94 -11.23
C THR A 23 -8.34 -5.12 -10.50
N ILE A 24 -8.69 -4.01 -9.86
CA ILE A 24 -7.73 -3.24 -9.04
C ILE A 24 -7.25 -4.07 -7.86
N TYR A 25 -8.16 -4.73 -7.13
CA TYR A 25 -7.78 -5.55 -5.98
C TYR A 25 -6.90 -6.74 -6.36
N GLU A 26 -7.17 -7.40 -7.48
CA GLU A 26 -6.31 -8.46 -8.04
C GLU A 26 -4.95 -7.91 -8.46
N SER A 27 -4.93 -6.75 -9.13
CA SER A 27 -3.69 -6.09 -9.54
C SER A 27 -2.82 -5.74 -8.33
N ASN A 28 -3.44 -5.22 -7.26
CA ASN A 28 -2.76 -4.88 -6.02
C ASN A 28 -2.14 -6.12 -5.35
N PHE A 29 -2.82 -7.27 -5.40
CA PHE A 29 -2.27 -8.53 -4.88
C PHE A 29 -0.99 -8.95 -5.60
N ILE A 30 -0.99 -8.86 -6.94
CA ILE A 30 0.19 -9.18 -7.76
C ILE A 30 1.32 -8.18 -7.48
N LYS A 31 1.02 -6.88 -7.36
CA LYS A 31 2.02 -5.85 -7.07
C LYS A 31 2.62 -6.01 -5.68
N LEU A 32 1.78 -6.22 -4.67
CA LEU A 32 2.23 -6.37 -3.30
C LEU A 32 3.05 -7.66 -3.14
N SER A 33 2.59 -8.80 -3.65
CA SER A 33 3.36 -10.05 -3.60
C SER A 33 4.74 -9.93 -4.24
N ARG A 34 4.89 -9.16 -5.33
CA ARG A 34 6.21 -8.83 -5.92
C ARG A 34 7.04 -7.92 -5.03
N LEU A 35 6.43 -6.92 -4.40
CA LEU A 35 7.11 -5.96 -3.52
C LEU A 35 7.74 -6.64 -2.30
N ILE A 36 7.03 -7.60 -1.68
CA ILE A 36 7.48 -8.28 -0.46
C ILE A 36 8.00 -9.71 -0.69
N ALA A 37 8.17 -10.11 -1.95
CA ALA A 37 8.63 -11.44 -2.37
C ALA A 37 7.79 -12.62 -1.81
N GLY A 38 6.47 -12.44 -1.73
CA GLY A 38 5.52 -13.38 -1.15
C GLY A 38 5.02 -12.96 0.24
N PHE A 39 3.92 -13.57 0.70
CA PHE A 39 3.28 -13.24 1.97
C PHE A 39 3.70 -14.15 3.14
N ASP A 40 4.50 -15.17 2.85
CA ASP A 40 4.92 -16.17 3.83
C ASP A 40 6.02 -15.60 4.74
N GLY A 41 5.90 -15.85 6.05
CA GLY A 41 6.96 -15.55 7.02
C GLY A 41 7.12 -14.08 7.43
N ILE A 42 6.14 -13.22 7.12
CA ILE A 42 6.16 -11.83 7.60
C ILE A 42 5.55 -11.78 9.00
N ASP A 43 6.38 -11.81 10.05
CA ASP A 43 5.89 -11.86 11.44
C ASP A 43 5.89 -10.51 12.16
N ASP A 44 6.44 -9.46 11.55
CA ASP A 44 6.49 -8.12 12.14
C ASP A 44 6.59 -7.03 11.06
N THR A 45 7.69 -6.27 11.04
CA THR A 45 7.89 -5.09 10.20
C THR A 45 9.01 -5.34 9.21
N LEU A 46 8.76 -5.00 7.94
CA LEU A 46 9.75 -4.96 6.87
C LEU A 46 10.04 -3.52 6.50
N VAL A 47 11.32 -3.21 6.28
CA VAL A 47 11.76 -1.89 5.81
C VAL A 47 12.55 -2.07 4.53
N SER A 48 12.09 -1.42 3.46
CA SER A 48 12.83 -1.33 2.21
C SER A 48 13.61 -0.01 2.20
N THR A 49 14.94 -0.14 2.27
CA THR A 49 15.88 0.99 2.29
C THR A 49 16.68 1.02 0.99
N VAL A 50 16.73 2.20 0.35
CA VAL A 50 17.55 2.47 -0.83
C VAL A 50 18.29 3.78 -0.64
N ALA A 51 19.51 3.90 -1.18
CA ALA A 51 20.34 5.09 -0.96
C ALA A 51 19.78 6.38 -1.59
N SER A 52 18.87 6.26 -2.56
CA SER A 52 18.35 7.37 -3.37
C SER A 52 16.94 7.82 -3.01
N ASP A 53 16.29 7.20 -2.04
CA ASP A 53 14.87 7.44 -1.73
C ASP A 53 14.55 7.17 -0.25
N CYS A 54 13.33 7.50 0.17
CA CYS A 54 12.86 7.30 1.53
C CYS A 54 12.68 5.81 1.84
N ASP A 55 12.93 5.45 3.10
CA ASP A 55 12.60 4.12 3.61
C ASP A 55 11.09 3.86 3.52
N LEU A 56 10.72 2.74 2.89
CA LEU A 56 9.34 2.25 2.84
C LEU A 56 9.13 1.22 3.95
N TYR A 57 8.15 1.47 4.82
CA TYR A 57 7.84 0.63 5.96
C TYR A 57 6.57 -0.17 5.70
N PHE A 58 6.64 -1.48 5.94
CA PHE A 58 5.53 -2.42 5.84
C PHE A 58 5.37 -3.18 7.16
N GLU A 59 4.32 -2.89 7.90
CA GLU A 59 4.15 -3.33 9.29
C GLU A 59 2.90 -4.19 9.46
N LEU A 60 3.06 -5.39 10.03
CA LEU A 60 1.93 -6.26 10.37
C LEU A 60 1.06 -5.61 11.45
N ARG A 61 -0.24 -5.44 11.17
CA ARG A 61 -1.22 -4.92 12.13
C ARG A 61 -2.10 -6.01 12.71
N ARG A 62 -2.56 -6.94 11.87
CA ARG A 62 -3.44 -8.02 12.31
C ARG A 62 -3.33 -9.22 11.39
N ARG A 63 -3.37 -10.41 11.97
CA ARG A 63 -3.47 -11.67 11.25
C ARG A 63 -4.72 -12.42 11.71
N GLU A 64 -5.56 -12.79 10.76
CA GLU A 64 -6.74 -13.62 10.94
C GLU A 64 -6.64 -14.85 10.02
N PRO A 65 -7.53 -15.85 10.15
CA PRO A 65 -7.39 -17.10 9.39
C PRO A 65 -7.35 -16.93 7.87
N TYR A 66 -8.07 -15.94 7.32
CA TYR A 66 -8.19 -15.71 5.87
C TYR A 66 -7.74 -14.32 5.44
N THR A 67 -7.41 -13.45 6.39
CA THR A 67 -6.98 -12.09 6.10
C THR A 67 -5.72 -11.71 6.84
N THR A 68 -4.95 -10.80 6.27
CA THR A 68 -3.86 -10.15 6.99
C THR A 68 -3.86 -8.68 6.67
N THR A 69 -3.82 -7.86 7.72
CA THR A 69 -3.84 -6.41 7.61
C THR A 69 -2.46 -5.86 7.91
N PHE A 70 -1.96 -5.01 7.02
CA PHE A 70 -0.66 -4.35 7.10
C PHE A 70 -0.82 -2.84 7.00
N LYS A 71 0.17 -2.12 7.52
CA LYS A 71 0.38 -0.70 7.25
C LYS A 71 1.54 -0.54 6.27
N LEU A 72 1.39 0.27 5.24
CA LEU A 72 2.43 0.59 4.25
C LEU A 72 2.59 2.11 4.16
N THR A 73 3.77 2.63 4.51
CA THR A 73 4.00 4.09 4.50
C THR A 73 5.47 4.46 4.38
N TYR A 74 5.72 5.67 3.91
CA TYR A 74 6.96 6.38 4.19
C TYR A 74 6.79 7.23 5.44
N TRP A 75 7.91 7.63 6.05
CA TRP A 75 7.91 8.58 7.16
C TRP A 75 8.72 9.80 6.76
N PHE A 76 8.06 10.95 6.72
CA PHE A 76 8.66 12.22 6.38
C PHE A 76 8.86 13.08 7.63
N GLU A 77 9.92 13.88 7.66
CA GLU A 77 10.14 14.87 8.72
C GLU A 77 9.58 16.23 8.29
N GLU A 78 8.71 16.79 9.12
CA GLU A 78 8.22 18.16 8.95
C GLU A 78 9.24 19.19 9.50
N PRO A 79 9.16 20.48 9.09
CA PRO A 79 10.08 21.52 9.57
C PRO A 79 10.10 21.73 11.09
N ASP A 80 9.06 21.29 11.79
CA ASP A 80 8.95 21.31 13.26
C ASP A 80 9.60 20.09 13.94
N GLY A 81 10.20 19.18 13.15
CA GLY A 81 10.85 17.94 13.62
C GLY A 81 9.90 16.76 13.81
N ARG A 82 8.60 16.90 13.51
CA ARG A 82 7.63 15.80 13.65
C ARG A 82 7.74 14.82 12.49
N ARG A 83 7.77 13.51 12.79
CA ARG A 83 7.63 12.46 11.77
C ARG A 83 6.17 12.23 11.41
N VAL A 84 5.87 12.19 10.13
CA VAL A 84 4.53 12.09 9.58
C VAL A 84 4.46 10.97 8.56
N PRO A 85 3.49 10.04 8.68
CA PRO A 85 3.30 9.02 7.67
C PRO A 85 2.51 9.58 6.49
N ASP A 86 2.97 9.28 5.29
CA ASP A 86 2.31 9.56 4.00
C ASP A 86 2.76 8.46 3.02
N PRO A 87 1.85 7.75 2.32
CA PRO A 87 0.38 7.85 2.33
C PRO A 87 -0.33 7.28 3.57
N ASP A 88 0.37 6.60 4.48
CA ASP A 88 -0.22 5.91 5.62
C ASP A 88 -1.32 4.89 5.23
N LEU A 89 -1.00 3.98 4.30
CA LEU A 89 -1.95 3.02 3.77
C LEU A 89 -2.20 1.89 4.77
N THR A 90 -3.46 1.57 5.00
CA THR A 90 -3.86 0.29 5.59
C THR A 90 -4.30 -0.66 4.49
N LEU A 91 -3.56 -1.75 4.32
CA LEU A 91 -3.82 -2.77 3.32
C LEU A 91 -4.38 -4.02 3.98
N ARG A 92 -5.41 -4.63 3.38
CA ARG A 92 -5.90 -5.95 3.77
C ARG A 92 -5.75 -6.93 2.62
N ILE A 93 -5.02 -8.00 2.89
CA ILE A 93 -4.87 -9.14 2.00
C ILE A 93 -5.96 -10.16 2.34
N TYR A 94 -6.65 -10.64 1.32
CA TYR A 94 -7.58 -11.77 1.39
C TYR A 94 -6.92 -12.96 0.70
N HIS A 95 -6.52 -13.96 1.49
CA HIS A 95 -5.62 -15.04 1.04
C HIS A 95 -6.29 -16.05 0.10
N ASP A 96 -7.57 -16.32 0.34
CA ASP A 96 -8.40 -17.24 -0.44
C ASP A 96 -8.81 -16.66 -1.79
N ALA A 97 -9.13 -15.36 -1.81
CA ALA A 97 -9.54 -14.64 -3.01
C ALA A 97 -8.36 -14.08 -3.82
N GLN A 98 -7.14 -14.07 -3.26
CA GLN A 98 -5.96 -13.46 -3.86
C GLN A 98 -6.17 -11.98 -4.21
N LEU A 99 -6.71 -11.22 -3.24
CA LEU A 99 -7.04 -9.80 -3.39
C LEU A 99 -6.32 -8.95 -2.34
N VAL A 100 -5.98 -7.71 -2.71
CA VAL A 100 -5.51 -6.69 -1.76
C VAL A 100 -6.36 -5.43 -1.87
N GLU A 101 -6.99 -5.09 -0.76
CA GLU A 101 -7.78 -3.89 -0.58
C GLU A 101 -6.96 -2.82 0.15
N ALA A 102 -7.02 -1.58 -0.33
CA ALA A 102 -6.64 -0.40 0.47
C ALA A 102 -7.85 0.01 1.31
N VAL A 103 -7.80 -0.32 2.60
CA VAL A 103 -8.90 -0.13 3.56
C VAL A 103 -8.98 1.32 4.04
N ASP A 104 -7.82 1.94 4.23
CA ASP A 104 -7.70 3.30 4.69
C ASP A 104 -6.42 3.93 4.13
N SER A 105 -6.45 5.25 4.00
CA SER A 105 -5.35 6.07 3.51
C SER A 105 -5.56 7.50 3.97
N ARG A 106 -4.49 8.28 4.12
CA ARG A 106 -4.68 9.71 4.37
C ARG A 106 -5.22 10.41 3.13
N GLU A 107 -6.38 11.05 3.25
CA GLU A 107 -7.03 11.77 2.14
C GLU A 107 -6.23 12.97 1.61
N GLN A 108 -5.30 13.48 2.42
CA GLN A 108 -4.48 14.64 2.07
C GLN A 108 -3.01 14.27 2.03
N HIS A 109 -2.54 13.87 0.84
CA HIS A 109 -1.12 13.70 0.55
C HIS A 109 -0.43 15.06 0.56
N ARG A 110 0.62 15.21 1.37
CA ARG A 110 1.26 16.51 1.61
C ARG A 110 2.60 16.63 0.91
N HIS A 111 3.16 15.54 0.40
CA HIS A 111 4.39 15.58 -0.38
C HIS A 111 4.12 15.73 -1.89
N PRO A 112 4.62 16.81 -2.55
CA PRO A 112 4.33 17.08 -3.95
C PRO A 112 5.07 16.18 -4.97
N ARG A 113 5.99 15.31 -4.51
CA ARG A 113 6.90 14.53 -5.35
C ARG A 113 7.38 13.28 -4.59
N LEU A 114 6.82 12.13 -4.92
CA LEU A 114 7.64 11.03 -5.39
C LEU A 114 7.69 11.17 -6.92
#